data_AF-A0A660VBJ7-F1
#
_entry.id   AF-A0A660VBJ7-F1
#
_cell.length_a   1.000
_cell.length_b   1.000
_cell.length_c   1.000
_cell.angle_alpha   90.00
_cell.angle_beta   90.00
_cell.angle_gamma   90.00
#
_symmetry.space_group_name_H-M   'P 1'
#
loop_
_entity.id
_entity.type
_entity.pdbx_description
1 polymer ?
#
loop_
_entity_poly.entity_id
_entity_poly.type
_entity_poly.pdbx_seq_one_letter_code
_entity_poly.pdbx_strand_id
1 'polypeptide(L)'
;YYDGSSWHVETVYDAGDTGYYPRIAVDSNNIPHIVWYDKSTGRMMYAFWDSSASVWNDKGFLPANCSDNANLAIVVDSNDNPHLFYVNGRDLFHAYFDGTSWTTETVYTCPDGSVTDGWHSWTVAATIDSNDVVWVSGAFFWSSSLSHYGYSKLKIWKADLSSSPWTWNEVATLESRGYGNVDNYHPGKFAKFAFKSGVSSPFLIGWCRVGDEIKVYADTGSGYSHLYTVKQNVGGRCFCRLVFDSSGGIHTAWFNGNDSKVEYATKQGLSWVYDEVINSVDVNGLDMVVDSGDKLYVIFYDVANGCLKIATKQ
;
A
#
# COMPACT_ATOMS: atom_id res chain seq x y z
N TYR A 1 13.47 13.04 -12.90
CA TYR A 1 12.60 12.86 -14.09
C TYR A 1 13.40 12.27 -15.25
N TYR A 2 12.76 11.81 -16.33
CA TYR A 2 13.46 11.36 -17.55
C TYR A 2 13.30 12.41 -18.66
N ASP A 3 14.38 12.86 -19.27
CA ASP A 3 14.34 13.93 -20.30
C ASP A 3 14.26 13.40 -21.74
N GLY A 4 14.07 12.09 -21.93
CA GLY A 4 14.14 11.43 -23.23
C GLY A 4 15.47 10.73 -23.50
N SER A 5 16.52 11.05 -22.74
CA SER A 5 17.87 10.49 -22.89
C SER A 5 18.49 9.96 -21.59
N SER A 6 18.17 10.57 -20.46
CA SER A 6 18.77 10.23 -19.17
C SER A 6 17.80 10.46 -18.01
N TRP A 7 18.02 9.72 -16.92
CA TRP A 7 17.34 9.95 -15.65
C TRP A 7 18.06 11.06 -14.88
N HIS A 8 17.30 12.11 -14.56
CA HIS A 8 17.70 13.18 -13.66
C HIS A 8 17.19 12.88 -12.25
N VAL A 9 18.07 13.04 -11.28
CA VAL A 9 17.80 12.81 -9.86
C VAL A 9 17.84 14.15 -9.13
N GLU A 10 16.89 14.36 -8.24
CA GLU A 10 16.78 15.57 -7.43
C GLU A 10 16.61 15.17 -5.96
N THR A 11 17.14 16.01 -5.07
CA THR A 11 16.95 15.85 -3.63
C THR A 11 15.69 16.58 -3.20
N VAL A 12 14.70 15.83 -2.69
CA VAL A 12 13.44 16.38 -2.16
C VAL A 12 13.66 17.06 -0.80
N TYR A 13 14.42 16.38 0.07
CA TYR A 13 14.73 16.82 1.43
C TYR A 13 16.05 16.17 1.87
N ASP A 14 16.99 16.94 2.42
CA ASP A 14 18.37 16.51 2.69
C ASP A 14 18.77 16.53 4.17
N ALA A 15 17.87 16.95 5.06
CA ALA A 15 18.18 17.08 6.48
C ALA A 15 17.86 15.82 7.27
N GLY A 16 18.81 15.40 8.12
CA GLY A 16 18.61 14.34 9.11
C GLY A 16 18.61 12.91 8.54
N ASP A 17 18.20 11.97 9.39
CA ASP A 17 18.00 10.56 9.03
C ASP A 17 16.57 10.40 8.49
N THR A 18 16.40 10.58 7.18
CA THR A 18 15.12 10.86 6.53
C THR A 18 14.88 10.01 5.27
N GLY A 19 13.70 10.15 4.67
CA GLY A 19 13.34 9.46 3.41
C GLY A 19 12.87 8.01 3.56
N TYR A 20 12.50 7.57 4.77
CA TYR A 20 12.05 6.20 5.00
C TYR A 20 10.62 5.96 4.52
N TYR A 21 10.37 4.75 4.01
CA TYR A 21 9.06 4.27 3.55
C TYR A 21 8.31 5.23 2.60
N PRO A 22 8.97 5.79 1.57
CA PRO A 22 8.36 6.82 0.74
C PRO A 22 7.10 6.29 0.03
N ARG A 23 6.13 7.17 -0.16
CA ARG A 23 4.99 6.97 -1.05
C ARG A 23 4.85 8.17 -1.95
N ILE A 24 4.34 7.92 -3.13
CA ILE A 24 4.12 8.95 -4.14
C ILE A 24 2.74 8.77 -4.74
N ALA A 25 2.06 9.88 -4.95
CA ALA A 25 0.88 10.00 -5.79
C ALA A 25 1.10 11.16 -6.77
N VAL A 26 0.33 11.19 -7.85
CA VAL A 26 0.44 12.22 -8.87
C VAL A 26 -0.94 12.84 -9.05
N ASP A 27 -0.99 14.17 -9.04
CA ASP A 27 -2.23 14.92 -9.24
C ASP A 27 -2.62 15.02 -10.73
N SER A 28 -3.73 15.67 -11.04
CA SER A 28 -4.21 15.84 -12.42
C SER A 28 -3.31 16.76 -13.27
N ASN A 29 -2.44 17.55 -12.64
CA ASN A 29 -1.45 18.42 -13.28
C ASN A 29 -0.10 17.74 -13.51
N ASN A 30 0.02 16.44 -13.24
CA ASN A 30 1.27 15.67 -13.26
C ASN A 30 2.29 16.11 -12.20
N ILE A 31 1.83 16.70 -11.11
CA ILE A 31 2.68 17.09 -9.98
C ILE A 31 2.82 15.89 -9.04
N PRO A 32 4.06 15.46 -8.73
CA PRO A 32 4.29 14.42 -7.74
C PRO A 32 4.09 14.96 -6.32
N HIS A 33 3.32 14.21 -5.53
CA HIS A 33 3.12 14.39 -4.09
C HIS A 33 3.80 13.24 -3.35
N ILE A 34 4.75 13.57 -2.47
CA ILE A 34 5.60 12.59 -1.80
C ILE A 34 5.40 12.70 -0.30
N VAL A 35 5.21 11.56 0.34
CA VAL A 35 5.23 11.43 1.81
C VAL A 35 6.31 10.46 2.23
N TRP A 36 6.98 10.75 3.33
CA TRP A 36 7.99 9.87 3.90
C TRP A 36 8.04 9.99 5.42
N TYR A 37 8.76 9.06 6.05
CA TYR A 37 9.07 9.10 7.47
C TYR A 37 10.48 9.65 7.69
N ASP A 38 10.58 10.62 8.59
CA ASP A 38 11.83 11.14 9.11
C ASP A 38 12.10 10.56 10.50
N LYS A 39 13.14 9.71 10.57
CA LYS A 39 13.53 9.00 11.78
C LYS A 39 14.19 9.92 12.80
N SER A 40 14.87 10.96 12.34
CA SER A 40 15.53 11.93 13.23
C SER A 40 14.52 12.73 14.05
N THR A 41 13.36 13.01 13.48
CA THR A 41 12.29 13.78 14.14
C THR A 41 11.15 12.90 14.67
N GLY A 42 11.02 11.66 14.18
CA GLY A 42 9.89 10.80 14.50
C GLY A 42 8.59 11.25 13.84
N ARG A 43 8.67 11.84 12.65
CA ARG A 43 7.54 12.49 11.99
C ARG A 43 7.34 12.05 10.55
N MET A 44 6.09 12.05 10.14
CA MET A 44 5.68 12.00 8.76
C MET A 44 5.93 13.38 8.13
N MET A 45 6.52 13.35 6.95
CA MET A 45 6.88 14.52 6.16
C MET A 45 6.13 14.47 4.83
N TYR A 46 5.90 15.64 4.23
CA TYR A 46 5.23 15.76 2.94
C TYR A 46 5.89 16.86 2.11
N ALA A 47 5.97 16.63 0.80
CA ALA A 47 6.37 17.63 -0.18
C ALA A 47 5.74 17.35 -1.54
N PHE A 48 5.58 18.39 -2.34
CA PHE A 48 5.17 18.34 -3.74
C PHE A 48 6.05 19.25 -4.58
N TRP A 49 6.10 19.02 -5.89
CA TRP A 49 6.88 19.86 -6.79
C TRP A 49 6.11 21.14 -7.15
N ASP A 50 6.64 22.30 -6.78
CA ASP A 50 6.15 23.60 -7.22
C ASP A 50 6.87 24.01 -8.51
N SER A 51 6.21 23.76 -9.64
CA SER A 51 6.76 24.08 -10.96
C SER A 51 6.97 25.58 -11.19
N SER A 52 6.22 26.44 -10.49
CA SER A 52 6.32 27.90 -10.65
C SER A 52 7.59 28.47 -10.01
N ALA A 53 8.02 27.86 -8.90
CA ALA A 53 9.22 28.25 -8.16
C ALA A 53 10.41 27.29 -8.40
N SER A 54 10.19 26.16 -9.07
CA SER A 54 11.18 25.10 -9.30
C SER A 54 11.80 24.58 -7.99
N VAL A 55 10.95 24.34 -6.99
CA VAL A 55 11.34 23.83 -5.67
C VAL A 55 10.35 22.79 -5.16
N TRP A 56 10.81 21.94 -4.25
CA TRP A 56 9.93 21.11 -3.42
C TRP A 56 9.32 21.97 -2.31
N ASN A 57 7.98 21.98 -2.21
CA ASN A 57 7.20 22.77 -1.26
C ASN A 57 6.29 21.82 -0.46
N ASP A 58 5.84 22.19 0.74
CA ASP A 58 5.01 21.37 1.63
C ASP A 58 3.57 21.90 1.82
N LYS A 59 3.17 22.96 1.10
CA LYS A 59 1.88 23.68 1.30
C LYS A 59 1.72 24.17 2.76
N GLY A 60 2.80 24.42 3.48
CA GLY A 60 2.77 24.75 4.90
C GLY A 60 2.41 23.56 5.81
N PHE A 61 2.54 22.32 5.33
CA PHE A 61 2.36 21.13 6.16
C PHE A 61 3.43 21.08 7.26
N LEU A 62 2.99 21.01 8.52
CA LEU A 62 3.90 20.75 9.63
C LEU A 62 4.06 19.24 9.81
N PRO A 63 5.30 18.73 9.91
CA PRO A 63 5.55 17.33 10.18
C PRO A 63 4.72 16.78 11.35
N ALA A 64 3.98 15.70 11.10
CA ALA A 64 3.09 15.08 12.08
C ALA A 64 3.77 13.89 12.74
N ASN A 65 3.65 13.74 14.07
CA ASN A 65 4.24 12.60 14.78
C ASN A 65 3.65 11.27 14.28
N CYS A 66 4.51 10.28 14.07
CA CYS A 66 4.10 8.93 13.71
C CYS A 66 5.09 7.89 14.25
N SER A 67 4.71 6.62 14.19
CA SER A 67 5.58 5.51 14.63
C SER A 67 6.74 5.26 13.65
N ASP A 68 7.87 4.67 14.09
CA ASP A 68 9.05 4.30 13.24
C ASP A 68 8.72 3.25 12.16
N ASN A 69 7.51 2.70 12.18
CA ASN A 69 6.97 1.83 11.15
C ASN A 69 5.80 2.47 10.38
N ALA A 70 5.78 3.82 10.33
CA ALA A 70 4.69 4.77 10.05
C ALA A 70 3.52 4.36 9.15
N ASN A 71 3.68 3.33 8.32
CA ASN A 71 2.61 2.71 7.56
C ASN A 71 1.91 3.77 6.70
N LEU A 72 2.74 4.40 5.86
CA LEU A 72 2.33 5.53 5.06
C LEU A 72 1.55 5.08 3.83
N ALA A 73 0.50 5.83 3.51
CA ALA A 73 -0.12 5.86 2.20
C ALA A 73 -0.49 7.30 1.83
N ILE A 74 -0.54 7.58 0.53
CA ILE A 74 -0.97 8.86 -0.01
C ILE A 74 -1.87 8.61 -1.23
N VAL A 75 -2.92 9.40 -1.35
CA VAL A 75 -3.75 9.54 -2.55
C VAL A 75 -3.98 11.03 -2.79
N VAL A 76 -4.43 11.39 -3.99
CA VAL A 76 -4.77 12.77 -4.36
C VAL A 76 -6.18 12.76 -4.91
N ASP A 77 -7.02 13.69 -4.43
CA ASP A 77 -8.41 13.83 -4.89
C ASP A 77 -8.52 14.53 -6.25
N SER A 78 -9.73 14.60 -6.78
CA SER A 78 -10.02 15.25 -8.05
C SER A 78 -9.80 16.77 -8.06
N ASN A 79 -9.59 17.39 -6.89
CA ASN A 79 -9.23 18.80 -6.73
C ASN A 79 -7.72 19.01 -6.50
N ASP A 80 -6.92 17.99 -6.77
CA ASP A 80 -5.46 17.97 -6.57
C ASP A 80 -5.04 18.11 -5.10
N ASN A 81 -5.93 17.81 -4.15
CA ASN A 81 -5.61 17.84 -2.74
C ASN A 81 -5.03 16.50 -2.26
N PRO A 82 -3.89 16.51 -1.55
CA PRO A 82 -3.30 15.31 -0.97
C PRO A 82 -4.05 14.82 0.27
N HIS A 83 -4.19 13.50 0.35
CA HIS A 83 -4.72 12.75 1.49
C HIS A 83 -3.71 11.72 1.95
N LEU A 84 -3.26 11.84 3.20
CA LEU A 84 -2.20 11.04 3.79
C LEU A 84 -2.73 10.17 4.92
N PHE A 85 -2.28 8.93 4.94
CA PHE A 85 -2.62 7.96 5.97
C PHE A 85 -1.37 7.53 6.70
N TYR A 86 -1.44 7.49 8.03
CA TYR A 86 -0.32 7.08 8.86
C TYR A 86 -0.81 6.51 10.19
N VAL A 87 0.03 5.69 10.78
CA VAL A 87 -0.19 5.17 12.13
C VAL A 87 0.61 6.00 13.13
N ASN A 88 -0.07 6.46 14.18
CA ASN A 88 0.57 7.07 15.35
C ASN A 88 0.04 6.40 16.62
N GLY A 89 0.95 5.80 17.39
CA GLY A 89 0.56 4.98 18.53
C GLY A 89 -0.27 3.78 18.07
N ARG A 90 -1.56 3.78 18.43
CA ARG A 90 -2.51 2.68 18.15
C ARG A 90 -3.57 3.04 17.13
N ASP A 91 -3.56 4.25 16.59
CA ASP A 91 -4.65 4.74 15.76
C ASP A 91 -4.17 5.01 14.33
N LEU A 92 -5.09 4.79 13.39
CA LEU A 92 -4.91 5.16 11.99
C LEU A 92 -5.47 6.56 11.79
N PHE A 93 -4.63 7.46 11.31
CA PHE A 93 -4.96 8.86 11.06
C PHE A 93 -5.04 9.14 9.57
N HIS A 94 -5.88 10.12 9.24
CA HIS A 94 -5.98 10.77 7.96
C HIS A 94 -5.59 12.23 8.12
N ALA A 95 -4.48 12.64 7.53
CA ALA A 95 -4.13 14.05 7.37
C ALA A 95 -4.43 14.47 5.94
N TYR A 96 -5.11 15.61 5.77
CA TYR A 96 -5.51 16.08 4.46
C TYR A 96 -5.35 17.60 4.36
N PHE A 97 -5.12 18.05 3.14
CA PHE A 97 -5.16 19.46 2.79
C PHE A 97 -6.51 19.76 2.14
N ASP A 98 -7.21 20.80 2.58
CA ASP A 98 -8.53 21.18 2.02
C ASP A 98 -8.44 22.24 0.91
N GLY A 99 -7.24 22.50 0.40
CA GLY A 99 -6.93 23.62 -0.49
C GLY A 99 -6.42 24.86 0.23
N THR A 100 -6.65 24.97 1.55
CA THR A 100 -6.24 26.13 2.36
C THR A 100 -5.40 25.77 3.58
N SER A 101 -5.72 24.66 4.25
CA SER A 101 -5.12 24.27 5.50
C SER A 101 -5.03 22.76 5.65
N TRP A 102 -4.09 22.34 6.49
CA TRP A 102 -3.92 20.94 6.86
C TRP A 102 -4.76 20.62 8.09
N THR A 103 -5.57 19.57 7.98
CA THR A 103 -6.36 19.02 9.08
C THR A 103 -6.03 17.54 9.28
N THR A 104 -6.20 17.05 10.51
CA THR A 104 -6.04 15.63 10.84
C THR A 104 -7.28 15.11 11.54
N GLU A 105 -7.71 13.92 11.14
CA GLU A 105 -8.80 13.18 11.75
C GLU A 105 -8.43 11.71 11.96
N THR A 106 -9.19 11.03 12.81
CA THR A 106 -8.99 9.60 13.09
C THR A 106 -9.86 8.76 12.17
N VAL A 107 -9.24 7.85 11.40
CA VAL A 107 -9.93 6.84 10.59
C VAL A 107 -10.41 5.70 11.47
N TYR A 108 -9.52 5.24 12.36
CA TYR A 108 -9.81 4.13 13.26
C TYR A 108 -9.03 4.24 14.55
N THR A 109 -9.76 4.19 15.65
CA THR A 109 -9.20 3.97 16.99
C THR A 109 -9.23 2.50 17.30
N CYS A 110 -8.09 1.95 17.69
CA CYS A 110 -7.99 0.59 18.19
C CYS A 110 -8.90 0.39 19.42
N PRO A 111 -9.78 -0.63 19.43
CA PRO A 111 -10.54 -1.01 20.61
C PRO A 111 -9.59 -1.52 21.71
N ASP A 112 -9.84 -1.07 22.93
CA ASP A 112 -9.10 -1.40 24.17
C ASP A 112 -7.75 -0.69 24.34
N GLY A 113 -7.58 -0.06 25.51
CA GLY A 113 -6.38 0.69 25.89
C GLY A 113 -5.22 -0.19 26.39
N SER A 114 -5.19 -1.47 25.99
CA SER A 114 -4.21 -2.43 26.50
C SER A 114 -2.79 -2.08 25.98
N VAL A 115 -1.77 -2.56 26.68
CA VAL A 115 -0.36 -2.20 26.44
C VAL A 115 0.28 -2.96 25.28
N THR A 116 -0.42 -3.91 24.66
CA THR A 116 0.18 -4.92 23.75
C THR A 116 -0.55 -5.08 22.42
N ASP A 117 -1.16 -3.97 22.02
CA ASP A 117 -1.94 -3.72 20.82
C ASP A 117 -1.04 -2.99 19.83
N GLY A 118 -1.19 -3.27 18.54
CA GLY A 118 -0.37 -2.61 17.53
C GLY A 118 -0.85 -2.82 16.12
N TRP A 119 -0.12 -2.20 15.19
CA TRP A 119 -0.35 -2.35 13.76
C TRP A 119 0.78 -3.16 13.15
N HIS A 120 0.42 -4.12 12.29
CA HIS A 120 1.44 -4.74 11.47
C HIS A 120 1.96 -3.72 10.47
N SER A 121 3.28 -3.57 10.44
CA SER A 121 3.97 -2.84 9.39
C SER A 121 3.58 -3.39 8.01
N TRP A 122 3.68 -2.58 6.95
CA TRP A 122 3.46 -2.97 5.54
C TRP A 122 2.01 -3.25 5.12
N THR A 123 1.03 -2.98 5.97
CA THR A 123 -0.38 -3.32 5.70
C THR A 123 -1.26 -2.13 5.35
N VAL A 124 -0.77 -0.91 5.60
CA VAL A 124 -1.46 0.30 5.15
C VAL A 124 -1.22 0.52 3.67
N ALA A 125 -2.33 0.55 2.95
CA ALA A 125 -2.43 0.92 1.55
C ALA A 125 -3.67 1.80 1.42
N ALA A 126 -3.61 2.78 0.52
CA ALA A 126 -4.76 3.59 0.18
C ALA A 126 -4.92 3.66 -1.34
N THR A 127 -6.14 3.88 -1.78
CA THR A 127 -6.48 4.17 -3.17
C THR A 127 -7.72 5.05 -3.21
N ILE A 128 -7.96 5.70 -4.33
CA ILE A 128 -9.09 6.60 -4.53
C ILE A 128 -9.69 6.33 -5.90
N ASP A 129 -11.01 6.31 -5.98
CA ASP A 129 -11.71 6.19 -7.26
C ASP A 129 -11.94 7.56 -7.90
N SER A 130 -12.54 7.57 -9.10
CA SER A 130 -12.82 8.81 -9.83
C SER A 130 -13.93 9.68 -9.24
N ASN A 131 -14.59 9.23 -8.16
CA ASN A 131 -15.64 9.96 -7.45
C ASN A 131 -15.16 10.46 -6.08
N ASP A 132 -13.84 10.48 -5.87
CA ASP A 132 -13.19 10.80 -4.59
C ASP A 132 -13.65 9.90 -3.43
N VAL A 133 -13.95 8.63 -3.72
CA VAL A 133 -14.13 7.63 -2.67
C VAL A 133 -12.76 7.04 -2.35
N VAL A 134 -12.24 7.40 -1.18
CA VAL A 134 -10.98 6.84 -0.67
C VAL A 134 -11.23 5.53 0.03
N TRP A 135 -10.37 4.56 -0.25
CA TRP A 135 -10.29 3.27 0.40
C TRP A 135 -8.93 3.15 1.07
N VAL A 136 -8.93 2.70 2.32
CA VAL A 136 -7.69 2.46 3.09
C VAL A 136 -7.78 1.10 3.76
N SER A 137 -6.69 0.33 3.70
CA SER A 137 -6.55 -0.93 4.42
C SER A 137 -5.59 -0.80 5.58
N GLY A 138 -5.65 -1.72 6.53
CA GLY A 138 -4.61 -1.89 7.51
C GLY A 138 -4.85 -3.12 8.38
N ALA A 139 -3.78 -3.70 8.89
CA ALA A 139 -3.85 -4.85 9.77
C ALA A 139 -3.49 -4.47 11.20
N PHE A 140 -4.45 -4.68 12.09
CA PHE A 140 -4.34 -4.43 13.51
C PHE A 140 -4.21 -5.76 14.26
N PHE A 141 -3.41 -5.80 15.32
CA PHE A 141 -3.29 -6.93 16.21
C PHE A 141 -3.38 -6.52 17.67
N TRP A 142 -3.93 -7.42 18.48
CA TRP A 142 -3.89 -7.36 19.93
C TRP A 142 -3.20 -8.60 20.45
N SER A 143 -2.31 -8.45 21.43
CA SER A 143 -1.68 -9.57 22.12
C SER A 143 -1.70 -9.36 23.62
N SER A 144 -1.47 -10.42 24.39
CA SER A 144 -1.15 -10.30 25.83
C SER A 144 0.37 -10.22 26.06
N SER A 145 0.81 -9.31 26.93
CA SER A 145 2.23 -9.08 27.26
C SER A 145 2.98 -10.28 27.81
N LEU A 146 2.27 -11.28 28.34
CA LEU A 146 2.88 -12.44 28.98
C LEU A 146 3.01 -13.65 28.06
N SER A 147 2.34 -13.67 26.89
CA SER A 147 2.27 -14.90 26.09
C SER A 147 2.22 -14.70 24.57
N HIS A 148 2.10 -13.46 24.08
CA HIS A 148 1.89 -13.13 22.65
C HIS A 148 0.62 -13.79 22.07
N TYR A 149 -0.25 -14.38 22.90
CA TYR A 149 -1.56 -14.85 22.45
C TYR A 149 -2.50 -13.68 22.25
N GLY A 150 -3.25 -13.70 21.15
CA GLY A 150 -4.28 -12.72 20.87
C GLY A 150 -4.91 -12.89 19.50
N TYR A 151 -5.22 -11.77 18.84
CA TYR A 151 -5.87 -11.76 17.54
C TYR A 151 -5.20 -10.78 16.57
N SER A 152 -5.35 -11.04 15.28
CA SER A 152 -4.94 -10.14 14.19
C SER A 152 -6.06 -10.01 13.17
N LYS A 153 -6.30 -8.79 12.68
CA LYS A 153 -7.42 -8.42 11.81
C LYS A 153 -6.95 -7.55 10.65
N LEU A 154 -7.16 -7.99 9.41
CA LEU A 154 -7.05 -7.13 8.22
C LEU A 154 -8.39 -6.45 7.97
N LYS A 155 -8.39 -5.11 7.96
CA LYS A 155 -9.57 -4.28 7.80
C LYS A 155 -9.46 -3.37 6.59
N ILE A 156 -10.61 -2.97 6.07
CA ILE A 156 -10.75 -1.95 5.03
C ILE A 156 -11.78 -0.93 5.50
N TRP A 157 -11.43 0.34 5.35
CA TRP A 157 -12.30 1.49 5.54
C TRP A 157 -12.48 2.25 4.23
N LYS A 158 -13.60 2.96 4.11
CA LYS A 158 -13.79 3.92 3.03
C LYS A 158 -14.45 5.21 3.52
N ALA A 159 -14.19 6.30 2.80
CA ALA A 159 -14.87 7.58 2.95
C ALA A 159 -15.14 8.18 1.57
N ASP A 160 -16.32 8.77 1.42
CA ASP A 160 -16.68 9.60 0.27
C ASP A 160 -16.27 11.05 0.60
N LEU A 161 -15.39 11.63 -0.19
CA LEU A 161 -14.82 12.95 0.10
C LEU A 161 -15.68 14.12 -0.41
N SER A 162 -16.82 13.85 -1.08
CA SER A 162 -17.64 14.87 -1.73
C SER A 162 -18.26 15.91 -0.77
N SER A 163 -18.40 15.60 0.52
CA SER A 163 -18.89 16.55 1.53
C SER A 163 -18.27 16.33 2.92
N SER A 164 -17.45 17.28 3.36
CA SER A 164 -16.90 17.33 4.73
C SER A 164 -17.97 17.74 5.76
N PRO A 165 -18.00 17.17 6.99
CA PRO A 165 -17.05 16.19 7.53
C PRO A 165 -17.25 14.78 6.97
N TRP A 166 -16.15 14.09 6.67
CA TRP A 166 -16.18 12.75 6.12
C TRP A 166 -16.45 11.71 7.21
N THR A 167 -17.10 10.62 6.82
CA THR A 167 -17.34 9.48 7.70
C THR A 167 -16.58 8.27 7.20
N TRP A 168 -15.60 7.82 7.99
CA TRP A 168 -14.87 6.59 7.73
C TRP A 168 -15.70 5.37 8.14
N ASN A 169 -16.11 4.59 7.15
CA ASN A 169 -16.90 3.38 7.36
C ASN A 169 -16.01 2.16 7.21
N GLU A 170 -15.96 1.31 8.23
CA GLU A 170 -15.39 -0.03 8.07
C GLU A 170 -16.31 -0.85 7.16
N VAL A 171 -15.77 -1.30 6.03
CA VAL A 171 -16.52 -2.08 5.03
C VAL A 171 -16.14 -3.56 5.04
N ALA A 172 -15.00 -3.90 5.66
CA ALA A 172 -14.55 -5.27 5.75
C ALA A 172 -13.65 -5.52 6.96
N THR A 173 -13.82 -6.69 7.59
CA THR A 173 -12.78 -7.39 8.34
C THR A 173 -12.53 -8.71 7.62
N LEU A 174 -11.47 -8.77 6.81
CA LEU A 174 -11.25 -9.81 5.80
C LEU A 174 -10.63 -11.09 6.35
N GLU A 175 -9.74 -10.94 7.32
CA GLU A 175 -9.13 -12.07 8.01
C GLU A 175 -9.11 -11.74 9.49
N SER A 176 -9.68 -12.62 10.30
CA SER A 176 -9.65 -12.53 11.75
C SER A 176 -9.24 -13.88 12.31
N ARG A 177 -8.08 -13.93 12.97
CA ARG A 177 -7.62 -15.12 13.68
C ARG A 177 -7.81 -14.90 15.17
N GLY A 178 -8.67 -15.70 15.79
CA GLY A 178 -8.86 -15.73 17.25
C GLY A 178 -7.78 -16.57 17.95
N TYR A 179 -7.59 -16.28 19.24
CA TYR A 179 -6.74 -16.95 20.24
C TYR A 179 -5.60 -17.84 19.69
N GLY A 180 -4.45 -17.23 19.45
CA GLY A 180 -3.20 -17.91 19.11
C GLY A 180 -2.03 -16.92 19.14
N ASN A 181 -0.81 -17.39 18.92
CA ASN A 181 0.36 -16.50 18.91
C ASN A 181 0.27 -15.49 17.74
N VAL A 182 0.14 -14.19 18.05
CA VAL A 182 -0.07 -13.13 17.04
C VAL A 182 1.11 -12.91 16.12
N ASP A 183 2.32 -13.23 16.57
CA ASP A 183 3.51 -13.10 15.74
C ASP A 183 3.37 -13.99 14.50
N ASN A 184 2.56 -15.05 14.56
CA ASN A 184 2.30 -15.97 13.47
C ASN A 184 1.15 -15.54 12.54
N TYR A 185 0.56 -14.36 12.72
CA TYR A 185 -0.56 -13.87 11.90
C TYR A 185 -0.26 -12.50 11.32
N HIS A 186 0.06 -12.45 10.03
CA HIS A 186 0.29 -11.20 9.30
C HIS A 186 -0.66 -11.13 8.10
N PRO A 187 -1.96 -10.84 8.31
CA PRO A 187 -2.91 -10.76 7.22
C PRO A 187 -2.67 -9.46 6.42
N GLY A 188 -2.64 -9.57 5.10
CA GLY A 188 -2.47 -8.41 4.22
C GLY A 188 -1.08 -7.78 4.27
N LYS A 189 -0.04 -8.54 4.60
CA LYS A 189 1.34 -8.05 4.48
C LYS A 189 1.60 -7.67 3.01
N PHE A 190 2.20 -6.52 2.79
CA PHE A 190 2.42 -5.96 1.45
C PHE A 190 1.12 -5.66 0.68
N ALA A 191 0.04 -5.37 1.42
CA ALA A 191 -1.26 -5.00 0.87
C ALA A 191 -1.16 -3.93 -0.22
N LYS A 192 -1.90 -4.13 -1.32
CA LYS A 192 -2.04 -3.17 -2.42
C LYS A 192 -3.42 -3.24 -3.03
N PHE A 193 -3.99 -2.06 -3.30
CA PHE A 193 -5.24 -1.94 -4.04
C PHE A 193 -5.00 -1.84 -5.54
N ALA A 194 -5.98 -2.27 -6.33
CA ALA A 194 -6.05 -2.06 -7.77
C ALA A 194 -7.50 -1.93 -8.22
N PHE A 195 -7.77 -1.03 -9.16
CA PHE A 195 -9.08 -0.88 -9.77
C PHE A 195 -9.18 -1.67 -11.06
N LYS A 196 -10.31 -2.35 -11.23
CA LYS A 196 -10.75 -2.81 -12.54
C LYS A 196 -11.45 -1.64 -13.23
N SER A 197 -11.16 -1.43 -14.51
CA SER A 197 -11.81 -0.39 -15.31
C SER A 197 -13.33 -0.44 -15.18
N GLY A 198 -13.96 0.72 -14.91
CA GLY A 198 -15.41 0.87 -14.74
C GLY A 198 -15.97 0.39 -13.40
N VAL A 199 -15.13 0.04 -12.42
CA VAL A 199 -15.56 -0.41 -11.07
C VAL A 199 -15.00 0.53 -9.99
N SER A 200 -15.86 1.00 -9.08
CA SER A 200 -15.49 1.90 -7.96
C SER A 200 -15.10 1.17 -6.66
N SER A 201 -15.34 -0.13 -6.58
CA SER A 201 -14.82 -0.98 -5.49
C SER A 201 -13.48 -1.59 -5.92
N PRO A 202 -12.35 -1.25 -5.26
CA PRO A 202 -11.06 -1.81 -5.60
C PRO A 202 -10.92 -3.28 -5.20
N PHE A 203 -9.98 -3.96 -5.84
CA PHE A 203 -9.48 -5.26 -5.38
C PHE A 203 -8.30 -5.01 -4.46
N LEU A 204 -8.14 -5.85 -3.44
CA LEU A 204 -6.98 -5.84 -2.54
C LEU A 204 -6.19 -7.13 -2.73
N ILE A 205 -4.90 -7.04 -3.02
CA ILE A 205 -3.97 -8.18 -2.92
C ILE A 205 -3.16 -8.06 -1.64
N GLY A 206 -2.84 -9.18 -1.01
CA GLY A 206 -1.92 -9.22 0.12
C GLY A 206 -1.43 -10.63 0.42
N TRP A 207 -0.33 -10.70 1.17
CA TRP A 207 0.18 -11.96 1.69
C TRP A 207 -0.41 -12.27 3.06
N CYS A 208 -0.71 -13.55 3.31
CA CYS A 208 -1.16 -14.08 4.59
C CYS A 208 -0.21 -15.16 5.07
N ARG A 209 0.21 -15.08 6.34
CA ARG A 209 1.15 -16.04 6.96
C ARG A 209 0.61 -17.47 7.06
N VAL A 210 -0.70 -17.66 7.18
CA VAL A 210 -1.26 -19.01 7.29
C VAL A 210 -1.18 -19.68 5.92
N GLY A 211 -0.24 -20.61 5.76
CA GLY A 211 0.00 -21.29 4.48
C GLY A 211 0.86 -20.49 3.50
N ASP A 212 1.45 -19.37 3.96
CA ASP A 212 2.18 -18.40 3.13
C ASP A 212 1.47 -18.14 1.81
N GLU A 213 0.25 -17.59 1.90
CA GLU A 213 -0.68 -17.47 0.80
C GLU A 213 -0.70 -16.05 0.24
N ILE A 214 -0.77 -15.93 -1.08
CA ILE A 214 -1.10 -14.68 -1.75
C ILE A 214 -2.60 -14.71 -2.02
N LYS A 215 -3.31 -13.71 -1.51
CA LYS A 215 -4.77 -13.63 -1.60
C LYS A 215 -5.21 -12.34 -2.26
N VAL A 216 -6.32 -12.46 -2.99
CA VAL A 216 -7.05 -11.35 -3.59
C VAL A 216 -8.43 -11.28 -2.95
N TYR A 217 -8.81 -10.10 -2.51
CA TYR A 217 -10.11 -9.78 -1.92
C TYR A 217 -10.80 -8.74 -2.79
N ALA A 218 -12.13 -8.80 -2.86
CA ALA A 218 -12.94 -7.84 -3.59
C ALA A 218 -14.35 -7.76 -3.02
N ASP A 219 -15.08 -6.72 -3.38
CA ASP A 219 -16.53 -6.66 -3.17
C ASP A 219 -17.25 -7.63 -4.11
N THR A 220 -17.99 -8.59 -3.55
CA THR A 220 -18.78 -9.55 -4.35
C THR A 220 -20.23 -9.10 -4.54
N GLY A 221 -20.57 -7.87 -4.13
CA GLY A 221 -21.94 -7.35 -4.08
C GLY A 221 -22.69 -7.72 -2.79
N SER A 222 -22.18 -8.70 -2.04
CA SER A 222 -22.61 -9.02 -0.67
C SER A 222 -21.64 -8.49 0.39
N GLY A 223 -20.70 -7.63 -0.01
CA GLY A 223 -19.61 -7.14 0.82
C GLY A 223 -18.25 -7.71 0.41
N TYR A 224 -17.21 -7.13 0.99
CA TYR A 224 -15.83 -7.52 0.74
C TYR A 224 -15.49 -8.87 1.37
N SER A 225 -14.90 -9.76 0.58
CA SER A 225 -14.47 -11.08 1.04
C SER A 225 -13.26 -11.60 0.27
N HIS A 226 -12.69 -12.72 0.74
CA HIS A 226 -11.69 -13.48 0.00
C HIS A 226 -12.29 -13.91 -1.33
N LEU A 227 -11.68 -13.48 -2.43
CA LEU A 227 -12.09 -13.87 -3.76
C LEU A 227 -11.22 -15.00 -4.32
N TYR A 228 -9.89 -14.86 -4.27
CA TYR A 228 -8.97 -15.85 -4.82
C TYR A 228 -7.76 -16.08 -3.90
N THR A 229 -7.32 -17.35 -3.83
CA THR A 229 -5.92 -17.66 -3.47
C THR A 229 -5.14 -17.76 -4.78
N VAL A 230 -4.13 -16.91 -4.94
CA VAL A 230 -3.25 -16.90 -6.13
C VAL A 230 -2.22 -18.00 -6.02
N LYS A 231 -1.56 -18.11 -4.86
CA LYS A 231 -0.48 -19.07 -4.62
C LYS A 231 -0.37 -19.36 -3.11
N GLN A 232 0.16 -20.52 -2.76
CA GLN A 232 0.47 -20.94 -1.39
C GLN A 232 1.95 -21.31 -1.28
N ASN A 233 2.48 -21.39 -0.05
CA ASN A 233 3.86 -21.76 0.26
C ASN A 233 4.91 -20.84 -0.39
N VAL A 234 4.64 -19.53 -0.49
CA VAL A 234 5.57 -18.57 -1.12
C VAL A 234 6.59 -17.94 -0.16
N GLY A 235 6.55 -18.31 1.13
CA GLY A 235 7.43 -17.77 2.17
C GLY A 235 7.06 -16.37 2.67
N GLY A 236 7.64 -15.98 3.81
CA GLY A 236 7.33 -14.72 4.51
C GLY A 236 7.88 -13.43 3.89
N ARG A 237 8.86 -13.55 2.98
CA ARG A 237 9.34 -12.46 2.14
C ARG A 237 8.60 -12.55 0.81
N CYS A 238 7.44 -11.90 0.72
CA CYS A 238 6.55 -11.99 -0.44
C CYS A 238 5.95 -10.64 -0.82
N PHE A 239 6.76 -9.78 -1.45
CA PHE A 239 6.23 -8.59 -2.11
C PHE A 239 5.28 -9.03 -3.21
N CYS A 240 4.05 -8.52 -3.24
CA CYS A 240 3.05 -8.89 -4.24
C CYS A 240 2.39 -7.65 -4.84
N ARG A 241 1.93 -7.79 -6.08
CA ARG A 241 1.22 -6.74 -6.81
C ARG A 241 0.10 -7.33 -7.67
N LEU A 242 -0.92 -6.51 -7.89
CA LEU A 242 -2.10 -6.80 -8.68
C LEU A 242 -2.33 -5.62 -9.62
N VAL A 243 -2.56 -5.90 -10.90
CA VAL A 243 -2.98 -4.92 -11.90
C VAL A 243 -4.06 -5.54 -12.80
N PHE A 244 -4.80 -4.68 -13.50
CA PHE A 244 -5.80 -5.09 -14.48
C PHE A 244 -5.40 -4.63 -15.87
N ASP A 245 -5.50 -5.52 -16.86
CA ASP A 245 -5.42 -5.10 -18.27
C ASP A 245 -6.69 -4.33 -18.70
N SER A 246 -6.68 -3.77 -19.90
CA SER A 246 -7.76 -2.99 -20.49
C SER A 246 -9.07 -3.79 -20.67
N SER A 247 -8.97 -5.13 -20.79
CA SER A 247 -10.10 -6.05 -20.84
C SER A 247 -10.63 -6.43 -19.44
N GLY A 248 -9.92 -5.99 -18.39
CA GLY A 248 -10.20 -6.31 -17.00
C GLY A 248 -9.69 -7.68 -16.57
N GLY A 249 -8.73 -8.26 -17.31
CA GLY A 249 -7.96 -9.43 -16.93
C GLY A 249 -7.10 -9.15 -15.71
N ILE A 250 -6.95 -10.16 -14.84
CA ILE A 250 -6.26 -10.04 -13.56
C ILE A 250 -4.83 -10.52 -13.73
N HIS A 251 -3.86 -9.65 -13.43
CA HIS A 251 -2.44 -9.93 -13.47
C HIS A 251 -1.80 -9.71 -12.11
N THR A 252 -0.97 -10.66 -11.70
CA THR A 252 -0.27 -10.59 -10.42
C THR A 252 1.20 -10.94 -10.60
N ALA A 253 2.06 -10.28 -9.84
CA ALA A 253 3.47 -10.63 -9.73
C ALA A 253 3.88 -10.63 -8.25
N TRP A 254 4.79 -11.53 -7.89
CA TRP A 254 5.30 -11.62 -6.53
C TRP A 254 6.72 -12.15 -6.46
N PHE A 255 7.38 -11.85 -5.35
CA PHE A 255 8.59 -12.56 -4.94
C PHE A 255 8.19 -13.77 -4.10
N ASN A 256 8.64 -14.96 -4.46
CA ASN A 256 8.51 -16.17 -3.66
C ASN A 256 9.81 -16.37 -2.88
N GLY A 257 9.76 -16.08 -1.58
CA GLY A 257 10.91 -16.15 -0.68
C GLY A 257 11.35 -17.57 -0.32
N ASN A 258 10.51 -18.59 -0.51
CA ASN A 258 10.92 -19.98 -0.30
C ASN A 258 11.79 -20.49 -1.44
N ASP A 259 11.44 -20.11 -2.67
CA ASP A 259 12.12 -20.57 -3.88
C ASP A 259 13.12 -19.53 -4.44
N SER A 260 13.19 -18.34 -3.85
CA SER A 260 14.03 -17.21 -4.31
C SER A 260 13.83 -16.89 -5.79
N LYS A 261 12.58 -16.64 -6.18
CA LYS A 261 12.19 -16.30 -7.57
C LYS A 261 11.14 -15.20 -7.62
N VAL A 262 11.10 -14.49 -8.73
CA VAL A 262 9.97 -13.62 -9.08
C VAL A 262 9.05 -14.41 -10.00
N GLU A 263 7.79 -14.50 -9.61
CA GLU A 263 6.75 -15.23 -10.31
C GLU A 263 5.66 -14.26 -10.77
N TYR A 264 4.94 -14.68 -11.79
CA TYR A 264 3.79 -14.01 -12.35
C TYR A 264 2.63 -15.00 -12.49
N ALA A 265 1.40 -14.52 -12.34
CA ALA A 265 0.23 -15.28 -12.74
C ALA A 265 -0.88 -14.39 -13.29
N THR A 266 -1.59 -14.93 -14.28
CA THR A 266 -2.81 -14.35 -14.83
C THR A 266 -4.01 -15.24 -14.56
N LYS A 267 -5.15 -14.64 -14.26
CA LYS A 267 -6.40 -15.39 -14.09
C LYS A 267 -6.97 -15.77 -15.46
N GLN A 268 -7.25 -17.06 -15.67
CA GLN A 268 -7.92 -17.56 -16.87
C GLN A 268 -9.09 -18.47 -16.48
N GLY A 269 -10.32 -17.98 -16.68
CA GLY A 269 -11.53 -18.69 -16.24
C GLY A 269 -11.48 -18.98 -14.74
N LEU A 270 -11.55 -20.26 -14.36
CA LEU A 270 -11.49 -20.71 -12.96
C LEU A 270 -10.07 -20.95 -12.44
N SER A 271 -9.06 -20.99 -13.31
CA SER A 271 -7.67 -21.30 -12.93
C SER A 271 -6.75 -20.08 -12.98
N TRP A 272 -5.54 -20.24 -12.46
CA TRP A 272 -4.41 -19.34 -12.65
C TRP A 272 -3.42 -19.98 -13.61
N VAL A 273 -2.88 -19.20 -14.54
CA VAL A 273 -1.75 -19.58 -15.38
C VAL A 273 -0.53 -18.87 -14.85
N TYR A 274 0.54 -19.63 -14.58
CA TYR A 274 1.75 -19.16 -13.91
C TYR A 274 2.91 -19.08 -14.89
N ASP A 275 3.74 -18.05 -14.74
CA ASP A 275 5.03 -17.95 -15.39
C ASP A 275 6.12 -17.59 -14.37
N GLU A 276 7.34 -18.03 -14.66
CA GLU A 276 8.53 -17.56 -13.96
C GLU A 276 9.06 -16.31 -14.66
N VAL A 277 9.24 -15.23 -13.90
CA VAL A 277 9.87 -14.00 -14.40
C VAL A 277 11.40 -14.15 -14.34
N ILE A 278 11.90 -14.62 -13.19
CA ILE A 278 13.32 -14.92 -12.98
C ILE A 278 13.48 -15.86 -11.77
N ASN A 279 14.47 -16.75 -11.83
CA ASN A 279 14.85 -17.64 -10.73
C ASN A 279 16.18 -17.21 -10.06
N SER A 280 16.46 -17.83 -8.91
CA SER A 280 17.73 -17.67 -8.17
C SER A 280 18.08 -16.20 -7.90
N VAL A 281 17.10 -15.42 -7.45
CA VAL A 281 17.24 -14.00 -7.12
C VAL A 281 16.80 -13.74 -5.68
N ASP A 282 17.54 -12.90 -4.95
CA ASP A 282 17.04 -12.31 -3.71
C ASP A 282 16.50 -10.91 -4.01
N VAL A 283 15.26 -10.66 -3.60
CA VAL A 283 14.54 -9.42 -3.90
C VAL A 283 14.26 -8.63 -2.63
N ASN A 284 14.47 -7.32 -2.71
CA ASN A 284 14.04 -6.36 -1.69
C ASN A 284 13.18 -5.27 -2.31
N GLY A 285 11.89 -5.56 -2.46
CA GLY A 285 10.91 -4.70 -3.11
C GLY A 285 10.60 -5.18 -4.53
N LEU A 286 9.31 -5.22 -4.85
CA LEU A 286 8.77 -5.50 -6.16
C LEU A 286 7.57 -4.59 -6.41
N ASP A 287 7.44 -4.13 -7.65
CA ASP A 287 6.25 -3.43 -8.13
C ASP A 287 5.89 -3.90 -9.54
N MET A 288 4.64 -3.64 -9.93
CA MET A 288 4.10 -4.00 -11.23
C MET A 288 3.16 -2.91 -11.71
N VAL A 289 3.25 -2.60 -12.99
CA VAL A 289 2.35 -1.70 -13.70
C VAL A 289 2.00 -2.29 -15.08
N VAL A 290 0.94 -1.76 -15.66
CA VAL A 290 0.49 -2.07 -17.02
C VAL A 290 0.33 -0.75 -17.76
N ASP A 291 0.78 -0.70 -19.01
CA ASP A 291 0.57 0.49 -19.86
C ASP A 291 -0.76 0.42 -20.62
N SER A 292 -1.06 1.48 -21.37
CA SER A 292 -2.31 1.58 -22.15
C SER A 292 -2.41 0.57 -23.31
N GLY A 293 -1.33 -0.14 -23.63
CA GLY A 293 -1.29 -1.21 -24.63
C GLY A 293 -1.27 -2.61 -24.01
N ASP A 294 -1.65 -2.73 -22.73
CA ASP A 294 -1.67 -3.96 -21.93
C ASP A 294 -0.29 -4.62 -21.74
N LYS A 295 0.78 -3.89 -22.01
CA LYS A 295 2.12 -4.39 -21.74
C LYS A 295 2.41 -4.24 -20.25
N LEU A 296 2.82 -5.36 -19.67
CA LEU A 296 3.13 -5.47 -18.25
C LEU A 296 4.60 -5.17 -17.99
N TYR A 297 4.86 -4.47 -16.91
CA TYR A 297 6.20 -4.16 -16.42
C TYR A 297 6.29 -4.58 -14.96
N VAL A 298 7.26 -5.43 -14.63
CA VAL A 298 7.57 -5.83 -13.26
C VAL A 298 8.95 -5.29 -12.93
N ILE A 299 9.05 -4.47 -11.90
CA ILE A 299 10.33 -3.94 -11.39
C ILE A 299 10.66 -4.57 -10.04
N PHE A 300 11.94 -4.82 -9.80
CA PHE A 300 12.40 -5.37 -8.53
C PHE A 300 13.88 -5.08 -8.30
N TYR A 301 14.27 -4.92 -7.03
CA TYR A 301 15.66 -4.75 -6.65
C TYR A 301 16.31 -6.11 -6.38
N ASP A 302 17.27 -6.49 -7.23
CA ASP A 302 18.11 -7.67 -7.07
C ASP A 302 19.22 -7.36 -6.08
N VAL A 303 19.08 -7.93 -4.88
CA VAL A 303 20.00 -7.70 -3.76
C VAL A 303 21.37 -8.32 -4.04
N ALA A 304 21.40 -9.50 -4.66
CA ALA A 304 22.63 -10.23 -4.91
C ALA A 304 23.54 -9.49 -5.89
N ASN A 305 22.94 -8.80 -6.87
CA ASN A 305 23.65 -8.02 -7.87
C ASN A 305 23.67 -6.51 -7.59
N GLY A 306 23.00 -6.06 -6.52
CA GLY A 306 22.92 -4.64 -6.15
C GLY A 306 22.30 -3.75 -7.21
N CYS A 307 21.31 -4.25 -7.97
CA CYS A 307 20.78 -3.55 -9.13
C CYS A 307 19.25 -3.62 -9.23
N LEU A 308 18.66 -2.59 -9.84
CA LEU A 308 17.24 -2.59 -10.21
C LEU A 308 17.06 -3.34 -11.53
N LYS A 309 16.12 -4.27 -11.57
CA LYS A 309 15.75 -5.02 -12.77
C LYS A 309 14.32 -4.69 -13.18
N ILE A 310 14.07 -4.78 -14.49
CA ILE A 310 12.74 -4.68 -15.10
C ILE A 310 12.53 -5.89 -16.01
N ALA A 311 11.37 -6.49 -15.92
CA ALA A 311 10.89 -7.52 -16.83
C ALA A 311 9.61 -7.02 -17.50
N THR A 312 9.43 -7.37 -18.78
CA THR A 312 8.25 -6.97 -19.54
C THR A 312 7.55 -8.15 -20.17
N LYS A 313 6.22 -8.14 -20.20
CA LYS A 313 5.41 -9.16 -20.85
C LYS A 313 4.33 -8.48 -21.71
N GLN A 314 4.21 -8.94 -22.95
CA GLN A 314 3.12 -8.58 -23.86
C GLN A 314 2.01 -9.63 -23.77
#